data_AF-A0A965DR00-F1
#
_entry.id   AF-A0A965DR00-F1
#
_cell.length_a   1.000
_cell.length_b   1.000
_cell.length_c   1.000
_cell.angle_alpha   90.00
_cell.angle_beta   90.00
_cell.angle_gamma   90.00
#
_symmetry.space_group_name_H-M   'P 1'
#
loop_
_entity.id
_entity.type
_entity.pdbx_description
1 polymer ?
#
loop_
_entity_poly.entity_id
_entity_poly.type
_entity_poly.pdbx_seq_one_letter_code
_entity_poly.pdbx_strand_id
1 'polypeptide(L)'
;LRWLAQQLGMERVVVKSGKLVGSFISNPQSPFYETERFTEILHRINALGNGYRLVQKDDRLRLHMEPIAHIKDAYEKLAILKGDA
;
A
#
# COMPACT_ATOMS: atom_id res chain seq x y z
N LEU A 1 -11.20 2.71 -4.62
CA LEU A 1 -9.72 2.68 -4.52
C LEU A 1 -9.17 3.73 -3.55
N ARG A 2 -9.39 5.04 -3.79
CA ARG A 2 -8.88 6.12 -2.93
C ARG A 2 -9.21 5.95 -1.44
N TRP A 3 -10.47 5.68 -1.12
CA TRP A 3 -10.91 5.48 0.27
C TRP A 3 -10.23 4.30 0.95
N LEU A 4 -10.10 3.17 0.25
CA LEU A 4 -9.39 1.99 0.75
C LEU A 4 -7.91 2.29 1.02
N ALA A 5 -7.27 3.03 0.12
CA ALA A 5 -5.90 3.47 0.31
C ALA A 5 -5.73 4.39 1.53
N GLN A 6 -6.65 5.34 1.73
CA GLN A 6 -6.65 6.21 2.91
C GLN A 6 -6.83 5.42 4.20
N GLN A 7 -7.70 4.40 4.20
CA GLN A 7 -7.84 3.49 5.34
C GLN A 7 -6.55 2.71 5.63
N LEU A 8 -5.73 2.44 4.61
CA LEU A 8 -4.41 1.80 4.77
C LEU A 8 -3.29 2.81 5.09
N GLY A 9 -3.62 4.09 5.31
CA GLY A 9 -2.65 5.15 5.62
C GLY A 9 -1.86 5.67 4.43
N MET A 10 -2.41 5.54 3.21
CA MET A 10 -1.83 6.12 2.00
C MET A 10 -2.46 7.47 1.68
N GLU A 11 -1.61 8.48 1.46
CA GLU A 11 -2.04 9.82 1.03
C GLU A 11 -2.32 9.87 -0.47
N ARG A 12 -1.66 9.01 -1.25
CA ARG A 12 -1.79 8.98 -2.71
C ARG A 12 -1.72 7.57 -3.26
N VAL A 13 -2.59 7.25 -4.20
CA VAL A 13 -2.52 6.04 -5.02
C VAL A 13 -2.56 6.41 -6.50
N VAL A 14 -1.69 5.79 -7.29
CA VAL A 14 -1.61 5.95 -8.74
C VAL A 14 -1.57 4.57 -9.37
N VAL A 15 -2.45 4.31 -10.33
CA VAL A 15 -2.39 3.14 -11.21
C VAL A 15 -1.89 3.59 -12.57
N LYS A 16 -0.77 3.05 -13.03
CA LYS A 16 -0.19 3.37 -14.34
C LYS A 16 0.68 2.23 -14.85
N SER A 17 0.73 2.03 -16.16
CA SER A 17 1.66 1.12 -16.84
C SER A 17 1.70 -0.29 -16.24
N GLY A 18 0.53 -0.84 -15.91
CA GLY A 18 0.42 -2.20 -15.35
C GLY A 18 0.78 -2.32 -13.86
N LYS A 19 0.91 -1.20 -13.14
CA LYS A 19 1.33 -1.16 -11.73
C LYS A 19 0.49 -0.21 -10.90
N LEU A 20 0.36 -0.50 -9.62
CA LEU A 20 -0.15 0.44 -8.61
C LEU A 20 1.02 0.93 -7.75
N VAL A 21 1.04 2.23 -7.47
CA VAL A 21 1.96 2.85 -6.51
C VAL A 21 1.13 3.60 -5.47
N GLY A 22 1.15 3.10 -4.23
CA GLY A 22 0.62 3.76 -3.05
C GLY A 22 1.74 4.47 -2.29
N SER A 23 1.56 5.75 -1.97
CA SER A 23 2.48 6.51 -1.11
C SER A 23 1.85 6.63 0.27
N PHE A 24 2.58 6.15 1.29
CA PHE A 24 2.21 6.34 2.68
C PHE A 24 2.41 7.79 3.11
N ILE A 25 1.97 8.10 4.33
CA ILE A 25 2.08 9.43 4.94
C ILE A 25 3.51 9.96 4.81
N SER A 26 3.63 11.17 4.26
CA SER A 26 4.92 11.74 3.88
C SER A 26 5.83 12.06 5.08
N ASN A 27 5.25 12.27 6.26
CA ASN A 27 5.98 12.57 7.49
C ASN A 27 6.54 11.27 8.12
N PRO A 28 7.86 11.02 8.09
CA PRO A 28 8.46 9.81 8.66
C PRO A 28 8.36 9.73 10.19
N GLN A 29 8.13 10.86 10.86
CA GLN A 29 7.91 10.95 12.31
C GLN A 29 6.42 10.90 12.67
N SER A 30 5.55 10.55 11.71
CA SER A 30 4.13 10.40 12.00
C SER A 30 3.92 9.24 12.98
N PRO A 31 3.14 9.43 14.06
CA PRO A 31 2.74 8.35 14.97
C PRO A 31 2.03 7.19 14.26
N PHE A 32 1.51 7.42 13.05
CA PHE A 32 0.95 6.39 12.19
C PHE A 32 1.89 5.18 12.01
N TYR A 33 3.19 5.44 11.82
CA TYR A 33 4.19 4.39 11.60
C TYR A 33 4.43 3.52 12.84
N GLU A 34 4.04 3.98 14.03
CA GLU A 34 4.15 3.26 15.31
C GLU A 34 2.85 2.53 15.67
N THR A 35 1.78 2.67 14.88
CA THR A 35 0.50 2.01 15.17
C THR A 35 0.57 0.51 14.89
N GLU A 36 -0.17 -0.26 15.70
CA GLU A 36 -0.39 -1.70 15.46
C GLU A 36 -0.96 -1.95 14.05
N ARG A 37 -1.90 -1.11 13.62
CA ARG A 37 -2.51 -1.19 12.28
C ARG A 37 -1.48 -1.13 11.16
N PHE A 38 -0.54 -0.20 11.23
CA PHE A 38 0.51 -0.10 10.21
C PHE A 38 1.46 -1.30 10.28
N THR A 39 1.78 -1.75 11.49
CA THR A 39 2.61 -2.95 11.72
C THR A 39 1.97 -4.19 11.09
N GLU A 40 0.66 -4.40 11.27
CA GLU A 40 -0.09 -5.47 10.61
C GLU A 40 -0.07 -5.38 9.08
N ILE A 41 -0.25 -4.18 8.53
CA ILE A 41 -0.19 -3.94 7.08
C ILE A 41 1.21 -4.31 6.55
N LEU A 42 2.28 -3.89 7.25
CA LEU A 42 3.65 -4.25 6.89
C LEU A 42 3.87 -5.77 6.93
N HIS A 43 3.39 -6.45 7.97
CA HIS A 43 3.48 -7.91 8.06
C HIS A 43 2.77 -8.60 6.90
N ARG A 44 1.56 -8.15 6.54
CA ARG A 44 0.80 -8.68 5.40
C ARG A 44 1.54 -8.45 4.07
N ILE A 45 2.08 -7.25 3.85
CA ILE A 45 2.85 -6.94 2.63
C ILE A 45 4.07 -7.87 2.51
N ASN A 46 4.81 -8.06 3.60
CA ASN A 46 5.98 -8.95 3.61
C ASN A 46 5.59 -10.43 3.43
N ALA A 47 4.45 -10.86 3.99
CA ALA A 47 3.97 -12.24 3.89
C ALA A 47 3.42 -12.60 2.50
N LEU A 48 2.72 -11.69 1.83
CA LEU A 48 2.15 -11.94 0.50
C LEU A 48 3.22 -12.09 -0.59
N GLY A 49 4.38 -11.47 -0.41
CA GLY A 49 5.51 -11.62 -1.32
C GLY A 49 5.21 -11.16 -2.74
N ASN A 50 5.43 -12.04 -3.72
CA ASN A 50 5.58 -11.69 -5.13
C ASN A 50 4.40 -10.86 -5.68
N GLY A 51 4.71 -9.63 -6.09
CA GLY A 51 3.73 -8.67 -6.59
C GLY A 51 3.34 -7.57 -5.60
N TYR A 52 3.91 -7.57 -4.39
CA TYR A 52 3.95 -6.45 -3.46
C TYR A 52 5.42 -6.09 -3.16
N ARG A 53 5.77 -4.81 -3.23
CA ARG A 53 7.13 -4.34 -2.94
C ARG A 53 7.08 -3.03 -2.18
N LEU A 54 7.73 -2.99 -1.02
CA LEU A 54 7.98 -1.75 -0.30
C LEU A 54 9.25 -1.09 -0.86
N VAL A 55 9.14 0.20 -1.16
CA VAL A 55 10.23 1.02 -1.68
C VAL A 55 10.29 2.29 -0.83
N GLN A 56 11.45 2.54 -0.21
CA GLN A 56 11.73 3.80 0.46
C GLN A 56 12.59 4.67 -0.46
N LYS A 57 12.11 5.87 -0.78
CA LYS A 57 12.86 6.84 -1.57
C LYS A 57 12.48 8.26 -1.18
N ASP A 58 13.48 9.11 -0.98
CA ASP A 58 13.32 10.51 -0.56
C ASP A 58 12.47 10.63 0.72
N ASP A 59 12.82 9.82 1.74
CA ASP A 59 12.10 9.66 3.01
C ASP A 59 10.62 9.24 2.90
N ARG A 60 10.17 8.86 1.69
CA ARG A 60 8.79 8.45 1.44
C ARG A 60 8.70 6.95 1.24
N LEU A 61 7.92 6.29 2.09
CA LEU A 61 7.57 4.89 1.93
C LEU A 61 6.50 4.73 0.85
N ARG A 62 6.72 3.79 -0.08
CA ARG A 62 5.81 3.49 -1.18
C ARG A 62 5.56 1.99 -1.26
N LEU A 63 4.31 1.62 -1.46
CA LEU A 63 3.91 0.27 -1.86
C LEU A 63 3.76 0.22 -3.37
N HIS A 64 4.54 -0.64 -4.01
CA HIS A 64 4.41 -0.98 -5.41
C HIS A 64 3.69 -2.32 -5.52
N MET A 65 2.65 -2.38 -6.35
CA MET A 65 1.95 -3.63 -6.65
C MET A 65 1.93 -3.87 -8.15
N GLU A 66 2.31 -5.09 -8.55
CA GLU A 66 2.32 -5.52 -9.94
C GLU A 66 2.06 -7.03 -10.04
N PRO A 67 1.49 -7.53 -11.16
CA PRO A 67 0.86 -6.77 -12.24
C PRO A 67 -0.55 -6.26 -11.87
N ILE A 68 -1.01 -5.22 -12.57
CA ILE A 68 -2.37 -4.64 -12.49
C ILE A 68 -2.89 -4.45 -13.91
N ALA A 69 -3.78 -5.33 -14.38
CA ALA A 69 -4.38 -5.21 -15.71
C ALA A 69 -5.61 -4.30 -15.67
N HIS A 70 -6.41 -4.41 -14.61
CA HIS A 70 -7.64 -3.66 -14.41
C HIS A 70 -7.68 -2.97 -13.05
N ILE A 71 -8.50 -1.93 -12.94
CA ILE A 71 -8.74 -1.22 -11.68
C ILE A 71 -9.32 -2.16 -10.60
N LYS A 72 -10.04 -3.20 -11.01
CA LYS A 72 -10.55 -4.24 -10.11
C LYS A 72 -9.41 -4.99 -9.42
N ASP A 73 -8.38 -5.41 -10.16
CA ASP A 73 -7.19 -6.08 -9.61
C ASP A 73 -6.49 -5.21 -8.55
N ALA A 74 -6.39 -3.90 -8.82
CA ALA A 74 -5.83 -2.95 -7.86
C ALA A 74 -6.66 -2.85 -6.58
N TYR A 75 -7.98 -2.88 -6.70
CA TYR A 75 -8.88 -2.87 -5.55
C TYR A 75 -8.75 -4.15 -4.73
N GLU A 76 -8.82 -5.31 -5.37
CA GLU A 76 -8.71 -6.63 -4.74
C GLU A 76 -7.36 -6.78 -4.03
N LYS A 77 -6.25 -6.44 -4.71
CA LYS A 77 -4.91 -6.49 -4.10
C LYS A 77 -4.76 -5.58 -2.87
N LEU A 78 -5.38 -4.39 -2.87
CA LEU A 78 -5.39 -3.52 -1.69
C LEU A 78 -6.33 -4.04 -0.60
N ALA A 79 -7.46 -4.66 -0.95
CA ALA A 79 -8.44 -5.15 0.01
C ALA A 79 -7.86 -6.29 0.88
N ILE A 80 -7.03 -7.15 0.29
CA ILE A 80 -6.28 -8.19 1.01
C ILE A 80 -5.43 -7.60 2.15
N LEU A 81 -4.82 -6.42 1.93
CA LEU A 81 -4.00 -5.76 2.95
C LEU A 81 -4.81 -5.20 4.13
N LYS A 82 -6.08 -4.86 3.89
CA LYS A 82 -6.98 -4.40 4.95
C LYS A 82 -7.43 -5.56 5.84
N GLY A 83 -7.43 -6.79 5.33
CA GLY A 83 -7.92 -7.97 6.05
C GLY A 83 -9.42 -8.24 5.87
N ASP A 84 -10.06 -7.64 4.86
CA ASP A 84 -11.48 -7.86 4.53
C ASP A 84 -11.70 -9.08 3.59
N ALA A 85 -10.75 -10.03 3.54
CA ALA A 85 -10.75 -11.15 2.59
C ALA A 85 -10.73 -12.51 3.31
#